data_AF-A0A972UBX4-F1
#
_entry.id   AF-A0A972UBX4-F1
#
_cell.length_a   1.000
_cell.length_b   1.000
_cell.length_c   1.000
_cell.angle_alpha   90.00
_cell.angle_beta   90.00
_cell.angle_gamma   90.00
#
_symmetry.space_group_name_H-M   'P 1'
#
loop_
_entity.id
_entity.type
_entity.pdbx_description
1 polymer ?
#
loop_
_entity_poly.entity_id
_entity_poly.type
_entity_poly.pdbx_seq_one_letter_code
_entity_poly.pdbx_strand_id
1 'polypeptide(L)'
;MQFDPNKFTTKAQEAIQAAATIAGSHQNQQVEPEHLLLAMLDESAGIAVEIARKLEVSVESLREVLDREIERIPKVTGASATGQYLSQNLGKVFDSALKEAEKLKDEYISSEHLLIALCDAGGTVSRLLSDAGMNRASILKVLQTLRGSQRVTSQSAEDTYNSLKKYSRNLNDAVRKGKLDPVIGRDDEIRRVLQILSRRTKNNPVLIGEPGVGKTAIVEGIAQRIVAGDVPESLLNRQIAALDMAQLVAGAKFRGEFEDRLKAVVREVQDSDGEVILFIDELHLLVGAGSAEGSMDAANILKPALARGELRCIGATTLDEYRKHIEKDAALERRFQTVVVDQPSVEDTVSILRGLKEKYEIHHGVRIKDSAIVAAAELSNRYIADRFLPDKAIDLIDEASSRLRLEIDSSPEELDRLNREVRRLEIEREALKRELDPGSVI
;
A
#
# COMPACT_ATOMS: atom_id res chain seq x y z
N MET A 1 -32.43 -16.72 -14.97
CA MET A 1 -32.20 -17.67 -13.86
C MET A 1 -32.79 -17.10 -12.57
N GLN A 2 -33.13 -17.90 -11.54
CA GLN A 2 -33.45 -17.33 -10.22
C GLN A 2 -32.15 -16.81 -9.60
N PHE A 3 -32.15 -15.55 -9.13
CA PHE A 3 -30.97 -14.91 -8.53
C PHE A 3 -30.51 -15.71 -7.30
N ASP A 4 -29.29 -16.24 -7.35
CA ASP A 4 -28.63 -16.93 -6.23
C ASP A 4 -27.40 -16.11 -5.80
N PRO A 5 -27.48 -15.33 -4.70
CA PRO A 5 -26.39 -14.49 -4.22
C PRO A 5 -25.08 -15.26 -4.02
N ASN A 6 -25.14 -16.55 -3.66
CA ASN A 6 -23.94 -17.33 -3.31
C ASN A 6 -23.03 -17.59 -4.52
N LYS A 7 -23.54 -17.46 -5.74
CA LYS A 7 -22.77 -17.59 -6.98
C LYS A 7 -21.98 -16.35 -7.34
N PHE A 8 -22.17 -15.24 -6.64
CA PHE A 8 -21.48 -13.99 -6.90
C PHE A 8 -20.33 -13.81 -5.90
N THR A 9 -19.28 -13.12 -6.33
CA THR A 9 -18.26 -12.62 -5.41
C THR A 9 -18.85 -11.60 -4.44
N THR A 10 -18.19 -11.37 -3.31
CA THR A 10 -18.59 -10.36 -2.33
C THR A 10 -18.71 -8.98 -2.99
N LYS A 11 -17.75 -8.62 -3.86
CA LYS A 11 -17.75 -7.35 -4.60
C LYS A 11 -18.91 -7.22 -5.58
N ALA A 12 -19.22 -8.27 -6.33
CA ALA A 12 -20.38 -8.28 -7.21
C ALA A 12 -21.70 -8.20 -6.41
N GLN A 13 -21.79 -8.86 -5.25
CA GLN A 13 -22.96 -8.75 -4.36
C GLN A 13 -23.11 -7.32 -3.82
N GLU A 14 -22.02 -6.69 -3.40
CA GLU A 14 -21.99 -5.28 -2.96
C GLU A 14 -22.48 -4.35 -4.07
N ALA A 15 -22.00 -4.52 -5.31
CA ALA A 15 -22.44 -3.73 -6.46
C ALA A 15 -23.94 -3.91 -6.77
N ILE A 16 -24.46 -5.13 -6.69
CA ILE A 16 -25.89 -5.42 -6.91
C ILE A 16 -26.75 -4.80 -5.80
N GLN A 17 -26.29 -4.88 -4.55
CA GLN A 17 -26.99 -4.27 -3.42
C GLN A 17 -26.99 -2.74 -3.53
N ALA A 18 -25.87 -2.15 -3.92
CA ALA A 18 -25.76 -0.71 -4.19
C ALA A 18 -26.67 -0.28 -5.35
N ALA A 19 -26.75 -1.07 -6.42
CA ALA A 19 -27.66 -0.80 -7.54
C ALA A 19 -29.13 -0.74 -7.10
N ALA A 20 -29.56 -1.64 -6.21
CA ALA A 20 -30.89 -1.60 -5.61
C ALA A 20 -31.09 -0.33 -4.77
N THR A 21 -30.09 0.07 -3.97
CA THR A 21 -30.12 1.31 -3.20
C THR A 21 -30.24 2.55 -4.10
N ILE A 22 -29.51 2.61 -5.22
CA ILE A 22 -29.59 3.71 -6.19
C ILE A 22 -30.99 3.75 -6.82
N ALA A 23 -31.52 2.61 -7.28
CA ALA A 23 -32.89 2.56 -7.80
C ALA A 23 -33.90 3.09 -6.74
N GLY A 24 -33.63 2.83 -5.46
CA GLY A 24 -34.48 3.24 -4.34
C GLY A 24 -34.46 4.74 -4.12
N SER A 25 -33.27 5.35 -4.12
CA SER A 25 -33.12 6.81 -3.98
C SER A 25 -33.73 7.57 -5.16
N HIS A 26 -33.72 6.99 -6.36
CA HIS A 26 -34.34 7.58 -7.56
C HIS A 26 -35.83 7.23 -7.72
N GLN A 27 -36.44 6.50 -6.78
CA GLN A 27 -37.83 6.05 -6.80
C GLN A 27 -38.19 5.19 -8.02
N ASN A 28 -37.22 4.47 -8.56
CA ASN A 28 -37.43 3.52 -9.63
C ASN A 28 -37.89 2.17 -9.04
N GLN A 29 -39.01 1.67 -9.57
CA GLN A 29 -39.60 0.41 -9.10
C GLN A 29 -38.79 -0.82 -9.55
N GLN A 30 -38.10 -0.70 -10.69
CA GLN A 30 -37.25 -1.74 -11.24
C GLN A 30 -35.78 -1.38 -11.10
N VAL A 31 -34.97 -2.36 -10.68
CA VAL A 31 -33.52 -2.24 -10.75
C VAL A 31 -33.08 -2.58 -12.18
N GLU A 32 -32.64 -1.56 -12.90
CA GLU A 32 -32.19 -1.63 -14.30
C GLU A 32 -30.64 -1.67 -14.42
N PRO A 33 -30.09 -2.11 -15.57
CA PRO A 33 -28.64 -2.14 -15.84
C PRO A 33 -27.91 -0.81 -15.59
N GLU A 34 -28.57 0.33 -15.78
CA GLU A 34 -28.04 1.67 -15.54
C GLU A 34 -27.62 1.84 -14.07
N HIS A 35 -28.45 1.37 -13.12
CA HIS A 35 -28.13 1.44 -11.69
C HIS A 35 -26.95 0.55 -11.33
N LEU A 36 -26.84 -0.63 -11.98
CA LEU A 36 -25.71 -1.52 -11.76
C LEU A 36 -24.40 -0.90 -12.26
N LEU A 37 -24.39 -0.34 -13.47
CA LEU A 37 -23.20 0.32 -13.97
C LEU A 37 -22.81 1.52 -13.09
N LEU A 38 -23.78 2.34 -12.67
CA LEU A 38 -23.50 3.47 -11.79
C LEU A 38 -22.91 3.00 -10.44
N ALA A 39 -23.50 1.97 -9.81
CA ALA A 39 -22.97 1.37 -8.59
C ALA A 39 -21.52 0.86 -8.74
N MET A 40 -21.22 0.21 -9.87
CA MET A 40 -19.87 -0.28 -10.16
C MET A 40 -18.87 0.86 -10.42
N LEU A 41 -19.32 1.98 -11.00
CA LEU A 41 -18.48 3.15 -11.20
C LEU A 41 -18.26 3.91 -9.89
N ASP A 42 -19.23 3.95 -8.98
CA ASP A 42 -19.11 4.64 -7.69
C ASP A 42 -18.11 3.99 -6.72
N GLU A 43 -17.84 2.69 -6.88
CA GLU A 43 -16.73 2.04 -6.20
C GLU A 43 -15.39 2.50 -6.80
N SER A 44 -14.81 3.57 -6.25
CA SER A 44 -13.57 4.19 -6.75
C SER A 44 -12.34 3.25 -6.83
N ALA A 45 -12.33 2.19 -6.02
CA ALA A 45 -11.32 1.13 -6.00
C ALA A 45 -11.77 -0.15 -6.72
N GLY A 46 -12.96 -0.14 -7.34
CA GLY A 46 -13.55 -1.26 -8.04
C GLY A 46 -12.94 -1.48 -9.42
N ILE A 47 -13.06 -2.71 -9.93
CA ILE A 47 -12.44 -3.12 -11.19
C ILE A 47 -12.96 -2.34 -12.40
N ALA A 48 -14.22 -1.90 -12.38
CA ALA A 48 -14.80 -1.10 -13.46
C ALA A 48 -14.08 0.25 -13.64
N VAL A 49 -13.77 0.93 -12.52
CA VAL A 49 -13.01 2.19 -12.51
C VAL A 49 -11.57 1.97 -12.95
N GLU A 50 -10.92 0.89 -12.51
CA GLU A 50 -9.56 0.57 -12.94
C GLU A 50 -9.48 0.28 -14.44
N ILE A 51 -10.46 -0.44 -14.99
CA ILE A 51 -10.55 -0.71 -16.43
C ILE A 51 -10.77 0.59 -17.20
N ALA A 52 -11.72 1.42 -16.78
CA ALA A 52 -11.99 2.71 -17.43
C ALA A 52 -10.73 3.59 -17.44
N ARG A 53 -10.00 3.70 -16.32
CA ARG A 53 -8.74 4.45 -16.24
C ARG A 53 -7.66 3.92 -17.19
N LYS A 54 -7.49 2.61 -17.28
CA LYS A 54 -6.50 1.99 -18.20
C LYS A 54 -6.88 2.16 -19.68
N LEU A 55 -8.17 2.33 -19.97
CA LEU A 55 -8.68 2.68 -21.30
C LEU A 55 -8.73 4.19 -21.56
N GLU A 56 -8.23 5.00 -20.62
CA GLU A 56 -8.26 6.48 -20.70
C GLU A 56 -9.68 7.06 -20.79
N VAL A 57 -10.67 6.35 -20.24
CA VAL A 57 -12.08 6.75 -20.23
C VAL A 57 -12.37 7.56 -18.97
N SER A 58 -13.01 8.72 -19.15
CA SER A 58 -13.46 9.56 -18.03
C SER A 58 -14.64 8.92 -17.32
N VAL A 59 -14.39 8.42 -16.11
CA VAL A 59 -15.42 7.83 -15.24
C VAL A 59 -16.45 8.88 -14.83
N GLU A 60 -16.00 10.10 -14.56
CA GLU A 60 -16.86 11.24 -14.20
C GLU A 60 -17.86 11.54 -15.33
N SER A 61 -17.39 11.57 -16.59
CA SER A 61 -18.26 11.79 -17.74
C SER A 61 -19.29 10.66 -17.90
N LEU A 62 -18.91 9.40 -17.65
CA LEU A 62 -19.85 8.28 -17.70
C LEU A 62 -20.93 8.38 -16.61
N ARG A 63 -20.54 8.74 -15.38
CA ARG A 63 -21.48 8.94 -14.27
C ARG A 63 -22.50 10.02 -14.61
N GLU A 64 -22.05 11.19 -15.09
CA GLU A 64 -22.95 12.30 -15.45
C GLU A 64 -23.96 11.93 -16.54
N VAL A 65 -23.58 11.07 -17.49
CA VAL A 65 -24.50 10.59 -18.52
C VAL A 65 -25.45 9.54 -17.93
N LEU A 66 -24.95 8.61 -17.12
CA LEU A 66 -25.76 7.59 -16.44
C LEU A 66 -26.82 8.20 -15.52
N ASP A 67 -26.46 9.21 -14.72
CA ASP A 67 -27.41 9.91 -13.85
C ASP A 67 -28.58 10.49 -14.66
N ARG A 68 -28.28 11.11 -15.81
CA ARG A 68 -29.30 11.65 -16.72
C ARG A 68 -30.19 10.57 -17.33
N GLU A 69 -29.66 9.39 -17.62
CA GLU A 69 -30.46 8.27 -18.12
C GLU A 69 -31.33 7.66 -16.99
N ILE A 70 -30.81 7.56 -15.77
CA ILE A 70 -31.59 7.10 -14.59
C ILE A 70 -32.73 8.07 -14.29
N GLU A 71 -32.52 9.38 -14.40
CA GLU A 71 -33.58 10.39 -14.21
C GLU A 71 -34.75 10.23 -15.18
N ARG A 72 -34.52 9.64 -16.36
CA ARG A 72 -35.56 9.36 -17.36
C ARG A 72 -36.35 8.09 -17.07
N ILE A 73 -35.86 7.22 -16.19
CA ILE A 73 -36.58 6.00 -15.81
C ILE A 73 -37.84 6.39 -15.01
N PRO A 74 -39.01 5.79 -15.31
CA PRO A 74 -40.25 6.09 -14.60
C PRO A 74 -40.12 5.96 -13.09
N LYS A 75 -40.67 6.97 -12.38
CA LYS A 75 -40.70 7.02 -10.91
C LYS A 75 -42.07 6.57 -10.42
N VAL A 76 -42.11 5.73 -9.40
CA VAL A 76 -43.35 5.21 -8.81
C VAL A 76 -43.46 5.67 -7.35
N THR A 77 -44.55 6.36 -7.01
CA THR A 77 -44.82 6.87 -5.67
C THR A 77 -46.12 6.31 -5.12
N GLY A 78 -46.20 6.06 -3.80
CA GLY A 78 -47.42 5.65 -3.10
C GLY A 78 -47.34 4.25 -2.48
N ALA A 79 -48.44 3.77 -1.87
CA ALA A 79 -48.50 2.47 -1.18
C ALA A 79 -48.18 1.25 -2.08
N SER A 80 -48.32 1.42 -3.40
CA SER A 80 -47.95 0.46 -4.45
C SER A 80 -46.45 0.41 -4.76
N ALA A 81 -45.64 1.30 -4.17
CA ALA A 81 -44.19 1.37 -4.36
C ALA A 81 -43.42 0.43 -3.41
N THR A 82 -44.07 -0.64 -2.92
CA THR A 82 -43.45 -1.60 -2.01
C THR A 82 -42.82 -2.75 -2.80
N GLY A 83 -41.52 -2.97 -2.56
CA GLY A 83 -40.75 -4.05 -3.17
C GLY A 83 -40.17 -3.69 -4.53
N GLN A 84 -38.90 -3.28 -4.56
CA GLN A 84 -38.15 -3.23 -5.81
C GLN A 84 -37.86 -4.64 -6.31
N TYR A 85 -37.87 -4.80 -7.62
CA TYR A 85 -37.54 -6.06 -8.27
C TYR A 85 -36.55 -5.85 -9.40
N LEU A 86 -35.81 -6.92 -9.74
CA LEU A 86 -34.86 -6.90 -10.85
C LEU A 86 -35.63 -6.81 -12.17
N SER A 87 -35.22 -5.91 -13.07
CA SER A 87 -35.81 -5.83 -14.40
C SER A 87 -35.46 -7.08 -15.23
N GLN A 88 -36.23 -7.33 -16.29
CA GLN A 88 -35.89 -8.41 -17.24
C GLN A 88 -34.55 -8.13 -17.95
N ASN A 89 -34.19 -6.87 -18.16
CA ASN A 89 -32.93 -6.49 -18.79
C ASN A 89 -31.76 -6.80 -17.86
N LEU A 90 -31.86 -6.49 -16.57
CA LEU A 90 -30.85 -6.84 -15.58
C LEU A 90 -30.74 -8.37 -15.40
N GLY A 91 -31.86 -9.10 -15.45
CA GLY A 91 -31.85 -10.56 -15.48
C GLY A 91 -31.05 -11.14 -16.65
N LYS A 92 -31.15 -10.55 -17.86
CA LYS A 92 -30.33 -10.94 -19.02
C LYS A 92 -28.85 -10.65 -18.81
N VAL A 93 -28.51 -9.54 -18.15
CA VAL A 93 -27.12 -9.22 -17.78
C VAL A 93 -26.55 -10.32 -16.88
N PHE A 94 -27.29 -10.74 -15.85
CA PHE A 94 -26.84 -11.82 -14.95
C PHE A 94 -26.68 -13.17 -15.66
N ASP A 95 -27.65 -13.54 -16.50
CA ASP A 95 -27.57 -14.77 -17.30
C ASP A 95 -26.38 -14.73 -18.28
N SER A 96 -26.04 -13.56 -18.82
CA SER A 96 -24.86 -13.37 -19.68
C SER A 96 -23.56 -13.40 -18.87
N ALA A 97 -23.52 -12.77 -17.70
CA ALA A 97 -22.36 -12.77 -16.81
C ALA A 97 -22.01 -14.19 -16.33
N LEU A 98 -23.01 -15.04 -16.07
CA LEU A 98 -22.79 -16.46 -15.77
C LEU A 98 -22.10 -17.18 -16.94
N LYS A 99 -22.56 -16.97 -18.17
CA LYS A 99 -21.93 -17.56 -19.36
C LYS A 99 -20.50 -17.06 -19.55
N GLU A 100 -20.22 -15.82 -19.19
CA GLU A 100 -18.86 -15.28 -19.21
C GLU A 100 -17.96 -15.94 -18.18
N ALA A 101 -18.43 -16.11 -16.93
CA ALA A 101 -17.71 -16.84 -15.91
C ALA A 101 -17.39 -18.27 -16.37
N GLU A 102 -18.36 -18.98 -16.96
CA GLU A 102 -18.15 -20.33 -17.50
C GLU A 102 -17.11 -20.37 -18.64
N LYS A 103 -17.14 -19.39 -19.56
CA LYS A 103 -16.15 -19.27 -20.65
C LYS A 103 -14.74 -19.04 -20.11
N LEU A 104 -14.62 -18.25 -19.05
CA LEU A 104 -13.35 -17.94 -18.39
C LEU A 104 -12.92 -19.03 -17.40
N LYS A 105 -13.78 -20.04 -17.18
CA LYS A 105 -13.59 -21.17 -16.27
C LYS A 105 -13.50 -20.74 -14.81
N ASP A 106 -14.28 -19.74 -14.47
CA ASP A 106 -14.44 -19.18 -13.13
C ASP A 106 -15.61 -19.84 -12.39
N GLU A 107 -15.49 -19.98 -11.07
CA GLU A 107 -16.49 -20.66 -10.23
C GLU A 107 -17.56 -19.68 -9.70
N TYR A 108 -17.23 -18.39 -9.63
CA TYR A 108 -18.11 -17.31 -9.17
C TYR A 108 -18.24 -16.20 -10.22
N ILE A 109 -19.39 -15.52 -10.23
CA ILE A 109 -19.67 -14.34 -11.04
C ILE A 109 -19.09 -13.11 -10.32
N SER A 110 -18.04 -12.54 -10.89
CA SER A 110 -17.36 -11.33 -10.41
C SER A 110 -17.86 -10.06 -11.11
N SER A 111 -17.43 -8.90 -10.61
CA SER A 111 -17.77 -7.59 -11.18
C SER A 111 -17.29 -7.44 -12.63
N GLU A 112 -16.20 -8.11 -13.03
CA GLU A 112 -15.75 -8.11 -14.42
C GLU A 112 -16.70 -8.86 -15.37
N HIS A 113 -17.30 -9.96 -14.92
CA HIS A 113 -18.31 -10.69 -15.70
C HIS A 113 -19.57 -9.84 -15.89
N LEU A 114 -19.97 -9.12 -14.84
CA LEU A 114 -21.07 -8.15 -14.92
C LEU A 114 -20.75 -7.03 -15.90
N LEU A 115 -19.55 -6.45 -15.86
CA LEU A 115 -19.15 -5.37 -16.76
C LEU A 115 -19.11 -5.81 -18.23
N ILE A 116 -18.56 -7.00 -18.52
CA ILE A 116 -18.57 -7.58 -19.86
C ILE A 116 -20.01 -7.82 -20.32
N ALA A 117 -20.86 -8.37 -19.46
CA ALA A 117 -22.26 -8.62 -19.78
C ALA A 117 -23.03 -7.32 -20.07
N LEU A 118 -22.76 -6.24 -19.34
CA LEU A 118 -23.34 -4.91 -19.59
C LEU A 118 -22.98 -4.36 -20.98
N CYS A 119 -21.78 -4.68 -21.49
CA CYS A 119 -21.39 -4.30 -22.85
C CYS A 119 -22.21 -5.04 -23.92
N ASP A 120 -22.56 -6.30 -23.66
CA ASP A 120 -23.19 -7.20 -24.64
C ASP A 120 -24.73 -7.26 -24.51
N ALA A 121 -25.31 -6.71 -23.44
CA ALA A 121 -26.75 -6.79 -23.16
C ALA A 121 -27.63 -5.95 -24.11
N GLY A 122 -27.03 -5.05 -24.89
CA GLY A 122 -27.74 -4.05 -25.68
C GLY A 122 -28.35 -2.93 -24.82
N GLY A 123 -29.15 -2.06 -25.43
CA GLY A 123 -29.82 -0.97 -24.71
C GLY A 123 -28.95 0.28 -24.51
N THR A 124 -29.25 1.07 -23.49
CA THR A 124 -28.60 2.36 -23.23
C THR A 124 -27.19 2.18 -22.66
N VAL A 125 -27.02 1.30 -21.67
CA VAL A 125 -25.71 1.02 -21.06
C VAL A 125 -24.68 0.52 -22.08
N SER A 126 -25.05 -0.47 -22.90
CA SER A 126 -24.15 -1.02 -23.93
C SER A 126 -23.68 0.05 -24.93
N ARG A 127 -24.59 0.94 -25.36
CA ARG A 127 -24.24 2.09 -26.23
C ARG A 127 -23.32 3.07 -25.54
N LEU A 128 -23.62 3.44 -24.30
CA LEU A 128 -22.83 4.37 -23.50
C LEU A 128 -21.39 3.87 -23.29
N LEU A 129 -21.23 2.59 -22.95
CA LEU A 129 -19.91 1.95 -22.83
C LEU A 129 -19.18 1.93 -24.18
N SER A 130 -19.87 1.56 -25.27
CA SER A 130 -19.29 1.54 -26.62
C SER A 130 -18.83 2.92 -27.09
N ASP A 131 -19.63 3.96 -26.89
CA ASP A 131 -19.32 5.35 -27.27
C ASP A 131 -18.11 5.88 -26.48
N ALA A 132 -17.93 5.37 -25.26
CA ALA A 132 -16.77 5.65 -24.42
C ALA A 132 -15.53 4.82 -24.76
N GLY A 133 -15.59 3.90 -25.73
CA GLY A 133 -14.49 3.01 -26.09
C GLY A 133 -14.35 1.77 -25.19
N MET A 134 -15.29 1.55 -24.26
CA MET A 134 -15.39 0.35 -23.44
C MET A 134 -16.24 -0.70 -24.16
N ASN A 135 -15.57 -1.63 -24.82
CA ASN A 135 -16.22 -2.78 -25.44
C ASN A 135 -15.61 -4.08 -24.91
N ARG A 136 -16.25 -5.20 -25.20
CA ARG A 136 -15.81 -6.52 -24.78
C ARG A 136 -14.32 -6.77 -25.04
N ALA A 137 -13.82 -6.42 -26.23
CA ALA A 137 -12.44 -6.66 -26.61
C ALA A 137 -11.46 -5.78 -25.82
N SER A 138 -11.76 -4.50 -25.65
CA SER A 138 -10.91 -3.57 -24.89
C SER A 138 -10.89 -3.92 -23.40
N ILE A 139 -12.05 -4.30 -22.83
CA ILE A 139 -12.17 -4.77 -21.45
C ILE A 139 -11.37 -6.05 -21.23
N LEU A 140 -11.54 -7.08 -22.08
CA LEU A 140 -10.79 -8.33 -21.95
C LEU A 140 -9.28 -8.12 -22.03
N LYS A 141 -8.80 -7.23 -22.91
CA LYS A 141 -7.38 -6.88 -23.01
C LYS A 141 -6.85 -6.27 -21.72
N VAL A 142 -7.63 -5.38 -21.09
CA VAL A 142 -7.22 -4.76 -19.82
C VAL A 142 -7.32 -5.75 -18.67
N LEU A 143 -8.37 -6.57 -18.62
CA LEU A 143 -8.55 -7.62 -17.61
C LEU A 143 -7.39 -8.59 -17.58
N GLN A 144 -6.86 -9.00 -18.73
CA GLN A 144 -5.65 -9.83 -18.80
C GLN A 144 -4.47 -9.22 -18.02
N THR A 145 -4.37 -7.89 -17.95
CA THR A 145 -3.33 -7.21 -17.17
C THR A 145 -3.65 -7.06 -15.69
N LEU A 146 -4.93 -6.97 -15.30
CA LEU A 146 -5.37 -6.73 -13.92
C LEU A 146 -5.47 -8.02 -13.11
N ARG A 147 -6.00 -9.08 -13.73
CA ARG A 147 -6.17 -10.40 -13.10
C ARG A 147 -5.04 -11.37 -13.43
N GLY A 148 -4.26 -11.09 -14.48
CA GLY A 148 -3.25 -12.03 -14.98
C GLY A 148 -3.86 -13.38 -15.36
N SER A 149 -3.30 -14.46 -14.83
CA SER A 149 -3.81 -15.83 -14.94
C SER A 149 -4.71 -16.27 -13.77
N GLN A 150 -5.09 -15.37 -12.88
CA GLN A 150 -5.95 -15.71 -11.74
C GLN A 150 -7.38 -16.03 -12.19
N ARG A 151 -7.98 -17.03 -11.53
CA ARG A 151 -9.39 -17.41 -11.68
C ARG A 151 -10.18 -17.02 -10.44
N VAL A 152 -11.48 -16.78 -10.62
CA VAL A 152 -12.42 -16.46 -9.54
C VAL A 152 -12.93 -17.76 -8.91
N THR A 153 -12.13 -18.33 -7.99
CA THR A 153 -12.44 -19.59 -7.30
C THR A 153 -12.98 -19.39 -5.88
N SER A 154 -13.16 -18.15 -5.43
CA SER A 154 -13.74 -17.82 -4.13
C SER A 154 -14.55 -16.52 -4.22
N GLN A 155 -15.42 -16.29 -3.23
CA GLN A 155 -16.20 -15.06 -3.16
C GLN A 155 -15.33 -13.80 -2.97
N SER A 156 -14.14 -13.93 -2.37
CA SER A 156 -13.19 -12.83 -2.14
C SER A 156 -12.11 -12.69 -3.23
N ALA A 157 -12.20 -13.42 -4.33
CA ALA A 157 -11.12 -13.46 -5.34
C ALA A 157 -10.82 -12.10 -6.01
N GLU A 158 -11.77 -11.16 -6.04
CA GLU A 158 -11.52 -9.82 -6.58
C GLU A 158 -10.60 -8.98 -5.68
N ASP A 159 -10.55 -9.27 -4.37
CA ASP A 159 -9.68 -8.54 -3.45
C ASP A 159 -8.20 -8.77 -3.76
N THR A 160 -7.87 -9.94 -4.34
CA THR A 160 -6.50 -10.34 -4.69
C THR A 160 -5.98 -9.78 -6.01
N TYR A 161 -6.79 -9.02 -6.77
CA TYR A 161 -6.34 -8.36 -7.99
C TYR A 161 -5.40 -7.18 -7.71
N ASN A 162 -4.37 -7.02 -8.54
CA ASN A 162 -3.28 -6.04 -8.38
C ASN A 162 -2.71 -6.05 -6.96
N SER A 163 -2.55 -7.24 -6.36
CA SER A 163 -2.10 -7.39 -4.97
C SER A 163 -0.74 -6.73 -4.75
N LEU A 164 0.17 -6.81 -5.72
CA LEU A 164 1.48 -6.17 -5.63
C LEU A 164 1.31 -4.66 -5.46
N LYS A 165 0.44 -4.00 -6.24
CA LYS A 165 0.20 -2.56 -6.10
C LYS A 165 -0.49 -2.18 -4.79
N LYS A 166 -1.38 -3.05 -4.28
CA LYS A 166 -2.14 -2.82 -3.04
C LYS A 166 -1.36 -3.06 -1.76
N TYR A 167 -0.41 -4.00 -1.78
CA TYR A 167 0.30 -4.49 -0.59
C TYR A 167 1.81 -4.32 -0.69
N SER A 168 2.29 -3.57 -1.69
CA SER A 168 3.69 -3.20 -1.80
C SER A 168 3.85 -1.77 -2.29
N ARG A 169 5.00 -1.18 -1.96
CA ARG A 169 5.42 0.12 -2.42
C ARG A 169 6.44 -0.05 -3.55
N ASN A 170 6.12 0.45 -4.73
CA ASN A 170 7.08 0.52 -5.83
C ASN A 170 8.16 1.58 -5.53
N LEU A 171 9.38 1.14 -5.26
CA LEU A 171 10.48 2.02 -4.88
C LEU A 171 11.00 2.82 -6.09
N ASN A 172 11.01 2.25 -7.29
CA ASN A 172 11.44 2.96 -8.50
C ASN A 172 10.51 4.16 -8.77
N ASP A 173 9.20 3.99 -8.60
CA ASP A 173 8.26 5.10 -8.73
C ASP A 173 8.41 6.14 -7.63
N ALA A 174 8.76 5.74 -6.42
CA ALA A 174 9.07 6.66 -5.33
C ALA A 174 10.31 7.51 -5.65
N VAL A 175 11.34 6.92 -6.26
CA VAL A 175 12.53 7.64 -6.76
C VAL A 175 12.15 8.64 -7.85
N ARG A 176 11.40 8.22 -8.87
CA ARG A 176 10.98 9.11 -9.99
C ARG A 176 10.19 10.32 -9.50
N LYS A 177 9.45 10.16 -8.39
CA LYS A 177 8.66 11.22 -7.75
C LYS A 177 9.47 12.05 -6.74
N GLY A 178 10.77 11.79 -6.57
CA GLY A 178 11.64 12.50 -5.62
C GLY A 178 11.28 12.26 -4.15
N LYS A 179 10.59 11.16 -3.83
CA LYS A 179 10.07 10.87 -2.48
C LYS A 179 11.06 10.13 -1.57
N LEU A 180 12.17 9.62 -2.10
CA LEU A 180 13.19 8.92 -1.31
C LEU A 180 14.34 9.85 -0.95
N ASP A 181 14.98 9.56 0.17
CA ASP A 181 16.17 10.27 0.63
C ASP A 181 17.42 9.84 -0.15
N PRO A 182 18.39 10.75 -0.35
CA PRO A 182 19.66 10.37 -0.94
C PRO A 182 20.34 9.31 -0.08
N VAL A 183 20.93 8.31 -0.73
CA VAL A 183 21.66 7.25 -0.03
C VAL A 183 23.15 7.60 -0.05
N ILE A 184 23.76 7.72 1.13
CA ILE A 184 25.16 8.12 1.30
C ILE A 184 25.96 6.98 1.94
N GLY A 185 27.15 6.71 1.39
CA GLY A 185 28.13 5.81 2.03
C GLY A 185 27.76 4.32 1.99
N ARG A 186 26.92 3.88 1.05
CA ARG A 186 26.49 2.48 0.90
C ARG A 186 26.81 1.85 -0.47
N ASP A 187 27.79 2.42 -1.17
CA ASP A 187 28.11 2.03 -2.55
C ASP A 187 28.61 0.59 -2.67
N ASP A 188 29.36 0.10 -1.69
CA ASP A 188 29.93 -1.25 -1.72
C ASP A 188 28.87 -2.31 -1.45
N GLU A 189 27.97 -2.08 -0.49
CA GLU A 189 26.81 -2.93 -0.23
C GLU A 189 25.87 -2.95 -1.43
N ILE A 190 25.54 -1.78 -2.00
CA ILE A 190 24.70 -1.68 -3.21
C ILE A 190 25.34 -2.48 -4.35
N ARG A 191 26.64 -2.27 -4.63
CA ARG A 191 27.37 -3.00 -5.68
C ARG A 191 27.36 -4.50 -5.43
N ARG A 192 27.53 -4.92 -4.16
CA ARG A 192 27.48 -6.34 -3.78
C ARG A 192 26.10 -6.94 -4.01
N VAL A 193 25.02 -6.23 -3.67
CA VAL A 193 23.64 -6.67 -3.88
C VAL A 193 23.33 -6.80 -5.38
N LEU A 194 23.71 -5.82 -6.20
CA LEU A 194 23.58 -5.86 -7.66
C LEU A 194 24.34 -7.05 -8.27
N GLN A 195 25.56 -7.32 -7.78
CA GLN A 195 26.34 -8.48 -8.19
C GLN A 195 25.60 -9.79 -7.89
N ILE A 196 25.01 -9.91 -6.69
CA ILE A 196 24.27 -11.11 -6.27
C ILE A 196 23.03 -11.31 -7.14
N LEU A 197 22.22 -10.27 -7.36
CA LEU A 197 21.04 -10.33 -8.21
C LEU A 197 21.38 -10.77 -9.64
N SER A 198 22.58 -10.46 -10.12
CA SER A 198 23.03 -10.85 -11.47
C SER A 198 23.51 -12.30 -11.57
N ARG A 199 23.57 -13.06 -10.47
CA ARG A 199 24.03 -14.46 -10.47
C ARG A 199 22.94 -15.40 -11.01
N ARG A 200 23.39 -16.55 -11.52
CA ARG A 200 22.53 -17.68 -11.92
C ARG A 200 21.99 -18.47 -10.72
N THR A 201 22.77 -18.60 -9.66
CA THR A 201 22.42 -19.33 -8.43
C THR A 201 22.82 -18.50 -7.21
N LYS A 202 22.15 -18.72 -6.07
CA LYS A 202 22.26 -17.88 -4.87
C LYS A 202 22.12 -16.40 -5.21
N ASN A 203 21.04 -16.09 -5.93
CA ASN A 203 20.77 -14.79 -6.53
C ASN A 203 19.76 -13.95 -5.74
N ASN A 204 19.35 -14.42 -4.56
CA ASN A 204 18.57 -13.63 -3.62
C ASN A 204 19.51 -13.10 -2.52
N PRO A 205 19.83 -11.80 -2.49
CA PRO A 205 20.62 -11.20 -1.43
C PRO A 205 19.82 -11.10 -0.13
N VAL A 206 20.49 -11.33 1.01
CA VAL A 206 19.94 -11.05 2.35
C VAL A 206 20.86 -10.07 3.06
N LEU A 207 20.34 -8.88 3.33
CA LEU A 207 20.98 -7.85 4.14
C LEU A 207 20.91 -8.27 5.62
N ILE A 208 22.07 -8.53 6.21
CA ILE A 208 22.19 -8.94 7.62
C ILE A 208 22.83 -7.80 8.39
N GLY A 209 22.11 -7.25 9.36
CA GLY A 209 22.60 -6.20 10.23
C GLY A 209 21.59 -5.89 11.31
N GLU A 210 21.97 -5.08 12.28
CA GLU A 210 21.10 -4.67 13.38
C GLU A 210 19.97 -3.73 12.88
N PRO A 211 18.89 -3.52 13.66
CA PRO A 211 17.91 -2.48 13.35
C PRO A 211 18.55 -1.09 13.32
N GLY A 212 18.12 -0.23 12.40
CA GLY A 212 18.59 1.15 12.30
C GLY A 212 19.91 1.38 11.54
N VAL A 213 20.63 0.33 11.11
CA VAL A 213 21.89 0.49 10.35
C VAL A 213 21.69 0.96 8.90
N GLY A 214 20.46 0.98 8.39
CA GLY A 214 20.17 1.43 7.01
C GLY A 214 20.05 0.32 5.96
N LYS A 215 19.55 -0.87 6.34
CA LYS A 215 19.26 -1.97 5.40
C LYS A 215 18.27 -1.52 4.31
N THR A 216 17.19 -0.85 4.69
CA THR A 216 16.19 -0.31 3.76
C THR A 216 16.80 0.75 2.83
N ALA A 217 17.68 1.62 3.36
CA ALA A 217 18.38 2.63 2.55
C ALA A 217 19.23 2.00 1.44
N ILE A 218 19.86 0.84 1.66
CA ILE A 218 20.58 0.13 0.60
C ILE A 218 19.63 -0.25 -0.55
N VAL A 219 18.43 -0.72 -0.22
CA VAL A 219 17.43 -1.13 -1.23
C VAL A 219 16.87 0.08 -1.98
N GLU A 220 16.63 1.18 -1.28
CA GLU A 220 16.27 2.46 -1.90
C GLU A 220 17.38 2.97 -2.83
N GLY A 221 18.65 2.80 -2.44
CA GLY A 221 19.81 3.15 -3.25
C GLY A 221 19.92 2.30 -4.52
N ILE A 222 19.57 1.01 -4.45
CA ILE A 222 19.46 0.17 -5.64
C ILE A 222 18.34 0.68 -6.56
N ALA A 223 17.18 1.05 -6.01
CA ALA A 223 16.10 1.62 -6.81
C ALA A 223 16.54 2.93 -7.49
N GLN A 224 17.32 3.77 -6.80
CA GLN A 224 17.92 4.99 -7.37
C GLN A 224 18.83 4.66 -8.55
N ARG A 225 19.72 3.68 -8.40
CA ARG A 225 20.63 3.27 -9.48
C ARG A 225 19.91 2.65 -10.68
N ILE A 226 18.86 1.86 -10.45
CA ILE A 226 18.05 1.30 -11.55
C ILE A 226 17.40 2.45 -12.34
N VAL A 227 16.78 3.43 -11.66
CA VAL A 227 16.16 4.58 -12.33
C VAL A 227 17.17 5.45 -13.07
N ALA A 228 18.38 5.59 -12.53
CA ALA A 228 19.48 6.31 -13.18
C ALA A 228 20.12 5.53 -14.35
N GLY A 229 19.80 4.24 -14.51
CA GLY A 229 20.46 3.36 -15.49
C GLY A 229 21.88 2.94 -15.10
N ASP A 230 22.31 3.18 -13.85
CA ASP A 230 23.63 2.81 -13.32
C ASP A 230 23.60 1.39 -12.72
N VAL A 231 23.19 0.42 -13.55
CA VAL A 231 23.12 -1.01 -13.19
C VAL A 231 23.50 -1.89 -14.39
N PRO A 232 23.88 -3.16 -14.16
CA PRO A 232 24.02 -4.12 -15.25
C PRO A 232 22.78 -4.20 -16.14
N GLU A 233 22.98 -4.50 -17.43
CA GLU A 233 21.90 -4.58 -18.43
C GLU A 233 20.75 -5.50 -18.00
N SER A 234 21.08 -6.60 -17.33
CA SER A 234 20.11 -7.56 -16.80
C SER A 234 19.17 -7.00 -15.73
N LEU A 235 19.45 -5.82 -15.18
CA LEU A 235 18.69 -5.14 -14.11
C LEU A 235 18.07 -3.80 -14.55
N LEU A 236 18.37 -3.28 -15.75
CA LEU A 236 17.94 -1.94 -16.21
C LEU A 236 16.43 -1.71 -16.13
N ASN A 237 15.64 -2.71 -16.53
CA ASN A 237 14.17 -2.58 -16.61
C ASN A 237 13.45 -3.18 -15.39
N ARG A 238 14.19 -3.56 -14.34
CA ARG A 238 13.56 -4.20 -13.18
C ARG A 238 12.93 -3.20 -12.24
N GLN A 239 11.90 -3.64 -11.53
CA GLN A 239 11.24 -2.84 -10.51
C GLN A 239 11.46 -3.48 -9.13
N ILE A 240 11.62 -2.65 -8.11
CA ILE A 240 11.68 -3.10 -6.72
C ILE A 240 10.34 -2.78 -6.06
N ALA A 241 9.67 -3.83 -5.59
CA ALA A 241 8.44 -3.76 -4.85
C ALA A 241 8.72 -4.07 -3.37
N ALA A 242 8.63 -3.07 -2.50
CA ALA A 242 8.80 -3.24 -1.05
C ALA A 242 7.49 -3.72 -0.43
N LEU A 243 7.49 -4.94 0.12
CA LEU A 243 6.30 -5.54 0.75
C LEU A 243 5.89 -4.74 1.99
N ASP A 244 4.61 -4.37 2.09
CA ASP A 244 4.05 -3.70 3.25
C ASP A 244 3.27 -4.72 4.11
N MET A 245 3.93 -5.18 5.17
CA MET A 245 3.35 -6.13 6.12
C MET A 245 2.13 -5.55 6.84
N ALA A 246 2.13 -4.25 7.13
CA ALA A 246 1.01 -3.62 7.81
C ALA A 246 -0.24 -3.63 6.93
N GLN A 247 -0.10 -3.35 5.62
CA GLN A 247 -1.21 -3.39 4.68
C GLN A 247 -1.75 -4.81 4.44
N LEU A 248 -0.89 -5.83 4.45
CA LEU A 248 -1.33 -7.22 4.34
C LEU A 248 -2.22 -7.64 5.52
N VAL A 249 -1.85 -7.22 6.73
CA VAL A 249 -2.58 -7.53 7.97
C VAL A 249 -3.80 -6.62 8.17
N ALA A 250 -3.74 -5.37 7.70
CA ALA A 250 -4.81 -4.40 7.84
C ALA A 250 -6.12 -4.91 7.22
N GLY A 251 -7.19 -4.90 8.01
CA GLY A 251 -8.51 -5.34 7.56
C GLY A 251 -8.64 -6.84 7.29
N ALA A 252 -7.64 -7.66 7.64
CA ALA A 252 -7.79 -9.11 7.64
C ALA A 252 -8.59 -9.52 8.89
N LYS A 253 -9.81 -10.02 8.71
CA LYS A 253 -10.64 -10.53 9.82
C LYS A 253 -10.22 -11.93 10.24
N PHE A 254 -9.62 -12.69 9.31
CA PHE A 254 -9.20 -14.06 9.49
C PHE A 254 -7.77 -14.27 8.97
N ARG A 255 -7.04 -15.21 9.58
CA ARG A 255 -5.68 -15.58 9.16
C ARG A 255 -5.58 -16.01 7.69
N GLY A 256 -6.62 -16.68 7.17
CA GLY A 256 -6.66 -17.11 5.77
C GLY A 256 -6.61 -15.96 4.77
N GLU A 257 -7.22 -14.81 5.10
CA GLU A 257 -7.23 -13.64 4.21
C GLU A 257 -5.82 -13.06 4.04
N PHE A 258 -5.02 -13.02 5.10
CA PHE A 258 -3.61 -12.63 5.02
C PHE A 258 -2.83 -13.58 4.11
N GLU A 259 -3.00 -14.90 4.29
CA GLU A 259 -2.30 -15.90 3.50
C GLU A 259 -2.67 -15.81 2.01
N ASP A 260 -3.93 -15.54 1.70
CA ASP A 260 -4.39 -15.40 0.32
C ASP A 260 -3.89 -14.11 -0.33
N ARG A 261 -3.82 -12.99 0.41
CA ARG A 261 -3.17 -11.75 -0.05
C ARG A 261 -1.69 -11.96 -0.31
N LEU A 262 -0.97 -12.62 0.59
CA LEU A 262 0.46 -12.91 0.40
C LEU A 262 0.69 -13.84 -0.78
N LYS A 263 -0.13 -14.90 -0.94
CA LYS A 263 -0.07 -15.78 -2.13
C LYS A 263 -0.30 -14.99 -3.41
N ALA A 264 -1.23 -14.04 -3.41
CA ALA A 264 -1.50 -13.21 -4.57
C ALA A 264 -0.31 -12.32 -4.94
N VAL A 265 0.32 -11.66 -3.95
CA VAL A 265 1.55 -10.89 -4.17
C VAL A 265 2.65 -11.78 -4.73
N VAL A 266 2.91 -12.93 -4.13
CA VAL A 266 3.97 -13.86 -4.56
C VAL A 266 3.72 -14.36 -5.99
N ARG A 267 2.48 -14.70 -6.33
CA ARG A 267 2.10 -15.10 -7.69
C ARG A 267 2.34 -13.97 -8.70
N GLU A 268 1.95 -12.74 -8.38
CA GLU A 268 2.15 -11.59 -9.28
C GLU A 268 3.65 -11.33 -9.53
N VAL A 269 4.51 -11.53 -8.52
CA VAL A 269 5.96 -11.46 -8.72
C VAL A 269 6.49 -12.64 -9.56
N GLN A 270 5.99 -13.86 -9.35
CA GLN A 270 6.38 -15.02 -10.17
C GLN A 270 5.98 -14.84 -11.65
N ASP A 271 4.76 -14.34 -11.89
CA ASP A 271 4.21 -14.11 -13.22
C ASP A 271 4.92 -12.96 -13.95
N SER A 272 5.66 -12.10 -13.23
CA SER A 272 6.49 -11.05 -13.81
C SER A 272 7.78 -11.54 -14.48
N ASP A 273 8.08 -12.84 -14.43
CA ASP A 273 9.28 -13.48 -15.00
C ASP A 273 10.60 -12.74 -14.65
N GLY A 274 10.67 -12.24 -13.41
CA GLY A 274 11.85 -11.55 -12.88
C GLY A 274 11.96 -10.06 -13.22
N GLU A 275 10.97 -9.46 -13.88
CA GLU A 275 10.86 -7.99 -14.00
C GLU A 275 10.69 -7.33 -12.64
N VAL A 276 9.99 -7.98 -11.70
CA VAL A 276 9.82 -7.50 -10.32
C VAL A 276 10.80 -8.20 -9.37
N ILE A 277 11.46 -7.41 -8.54
CA ILE A 277 12.25 -7.85 -7.39
C ILE A 277 11.47 -7.49 -6.13
N LEU A 278 11.09 -8.50 -5.35
CA LEU A 278 10.38 -8.29 -4.09
C LEU A 278 11.37 -7.93 -2.97
N PHE A 279 11.23 -6.79 -2.33
CA PHE A 279 11.93 -6.49 -1.08
C PHE A 279 11.07 -6.90 0.11
N ILE A 280 11.63 -7.73 0.98
CA ILE A 280 10.99 -8.20 2.21
C ILE A 280 11.85 -7.73 3.38
N ASP A 281 11.38 -6.69 4.06
CA ASP A 281 11.93 -6.33 5.36
C ASP A 281 11.51 -7.38 6.40
N GLU A 282 12.34 -7.59 7.41
CA GLU A 282 12.14 -8.61 8.44
C GLU A 282 11.80 -10.00 7.86
N LEU A 283 12.60 -10.46 6.88
CA LEU A 283 12.40 -11.71 6.12
C LEU A 283 12.09 -12.92 7.01
N HIS A 284 12.66 -12.98 8.21
CA HIS A 284 12.46 -14.06 9.17
C HIS A 284 10.99 -14.18 9.63
N LEU A 285 10.19 -13.11 9.61
CA LEU A 285 8.76 -13.17 9.97
C LEU A 285 7.95 -14.01 8.97
N LEU A 286 8.35 -14.00 7.69
CA LEU A 286 7.66 -14.74 6.65
C LEU A 286 8.24 -16.14 6.39
N VAL A 287 9.44 -16.41 6.88
CA VAL A 287 10.19 -17.63 6.57
C VAL A 287 10.42 -18.49 7.82
N GLY A 288 10.29 -17.92 9.00
CA GLY A 288 10.46 -18.57 10.30
C GLY A 288 9.36 -19.59 10.58
N ALA A 289 9.77 -20.83 10.87
CA ALA A 289 8.86 -21.90 11.26
C ALA A 289 8.26 -21.63 12.66
N GLY A 290 6.97 -21.29 12.72
CA GLY A 290 6.01 -21.71 13.76
C GLY A 290 6.36 -21.47 15.23
N SER A 291 7.27 -20.54 15.55
CA SER A 291 7.76 -20.34 16.93
C SER A 291 7.29 -19.00 17.52
N ALA A 292 5.97 -18.81 17.48
CA ALA A 292 5.19 -17.96 18.38
C ALA A 292 3.71 -18.31 18.19
N GLU A 293 2.90 -18.26 19.24
CA GLU A 293 1.42 -18.44 19.26
C GLU A 293 0.64 -17.46 18.35
N GLY A 294 1.32 -16.70 17.48
CA GLY A 294 0.74 -15.84 16.45
C GLY A 294 1.51 -15.84 15.12
N SER A 295 2.47 -16.74 14.92
CA SER A 295 3.26 -16.77 13.68
C SER A 295 2.42 -17.30 12.50
N MET A 296 2.18 -16.41 11.54
CA MET A 296 1.48 -16.65 10.28
C MET A 296 2.30 -17.65 9.45
N ASP A 297 1.68 -18.66 8.83
CA ASP A 297 2.40 -19.75 8.15
C ASP A 297 2.76 -19.35 6.71
N ALA A 298 3.35 -18.15 6.59
CA ALA A 298 3.84 -17.58 5.35
C ALA A 298 5.01 -18.39 4.75
N ALA A 299 5.69 -19.17 5.60
CA ALA A 299 6.81 -20.00 5.21
C ALA A 299 6.40 -21.02 4.13
N ASN A 300 5.21 -21.62 4.26
CA ASN A 300 4.67 -22.56 3.28
C ASN A 300 4.33 -21.90 1.93
N ILE A 301 4.15 -20.58 1.90
CA ILE A 301 3.86 -19.83 0.68
C ILE A 301 5.17 -19.44 -0.03
N LEU A 302 6.16 -18.91 0.71
CA LEU A 302 7.40 -18.41 0.13
C LEU A 302 8.42 -19.51 -0.19
N LYS A 303 8.56 -20.53 0.67
CA LYS A 303 9.59 -21.57 0.50
C LYS A 303 9.51 -22.27 -0.87
N PRO A 304 8.34 -22.69 -1.38
CA PRO A 304 8.27 -23.36 -2.68
C PRO A 304 8.72 -22.45 -3.83
N ALA A 305 8.28 -21.19 -3.84
CA ALA A 305 8.62 -20.22 -4.88
C ALA A 305 10.13 -19.87 -4.89
N LEU A 306 10.71 -19.68 -3.70
CA LEU A 306 12.14 -19.47 -3.52
C LEU A 306 12.95 -20.71 -3.92
N ALA A 307 12.53 -21.90 -3.47
CA ALA A 307 13.22 -23.15 -3.75
C ALA A 307 13.23 -23.47 -5.25
N ARG A 308 12.16 -23.16 -6.00
CA ARG A 308 12.12 -23.31 -7.47
C ARG A 308 12.87 -22.23 -8.23
N GLY A 309 13.20 -21.11 -7.57
CA GLY A 309 13.89 -19.97 -8.21
C GLY A 309 12.96 -19.09 -9.05
N GLU A 310 11.65 -19.25 -8.88
CA GLU A 310 10.60 -18.47 -9.55
C GLU A 310 10.41 -17.09 -8.88
N LEU A 311 10.81 -16.95 -7.62
CA LEU A 311 10.74 -15.70 -6.87
C LEU A 311 12.14 -15.08 -6.73
N ARG A 312 12.29 -13.85 -7.21
CA ARG A 312 13.47 -13.02 -6.99
C ARG A 312 13.18 -12.00 -5.89
N CYS A 313 14.02 -11.98 -4.86
CA CYS A 313 13.83 -11.08 -3.74
C CYS A 313 15.13 -10.57 -3.12
N ILE A 314 15.01 -9.45 -2.41
CA ILE A 314 16.01 -8.94 -1.47
C ILE A 314 15.39 -9.08 -0.07
N GLY A 315 16.06 -9.78 0.83
CA GLY A 315 15.63 -9.90 2.22
C GLY A 315 16.43 -8.99 3.14
N ALA A 316 15.86 -8.58 4.26
CA ALA A 316 16.57 -7.97 5.37
C ALA A 316 16.22 -8.66 6.70
N THR A 317 17.20 -8.87 7.59
CA THR A 317 17.00 -9.50 8.91
C THR A 317 18.21 -9.26 9.81
N THR A 318 18.13 -9.63 11.09
CA THR A 318 19.30 -9.67 12.00
C THR A 318 20.10 -10.96 11.85
N LEU A 319 21.34 -10.97 12.36
CA LEU A 319 22.21 -12.15 12.29
C LEU A 319 21.62 -13.35 13.06
N ASP A 320 21.04 -13.09 14.23
CA ASP A 320 20.47 -14.13 15.09
C ASP A 320 19.24 -14.77 14.46
N GLU A 321 18.36 -13.97 13.87
CA GLU A 321 17.20 -14.46 13.12
C GLU A 321 17.61 -15.26 11.89
N TYR A 322 18.60 -14.79 11.14
CA TYR A 322 19.13 -15.51 9.97
C TYR A 322 19.64 -16.90 10.36
N ARG A 323 20.45 -16.99 11.41
CA ARG A 323 20.97 -18.25 11.95
C ARG A 323 19.87 -19.18 12.43
N LYS A 324 18.84 -18.62 13.07
CA LYS A 324 17.75 -19.40 13.66
C LYS A 324 16.76 -19.92 12.61
N HIS A 325 16.44 -19.12 11.60
CA HIS A 325 15.30 -19.35 10.70
C HIS A 325 15.66 -19.65 9.24
N ILE A 326 16.83 -19.22 8.75
CA ILE A 326 17.20 -19.33 7.33
C ILE A 326 18.39 -20.26 7.14
N GLU A 327 19.48 -20.08 7.90
CA GLU A 327 20.73 -20.85 7.75
C GLU A 327 20.53 -22.36 7.99
N LYS A 328 19.63 -22.71 8.92
CA LYS A 328 19.31 -24.12 9.23
C LYS A 328 18.49 -24.82 8.15
N ASP A 329 17.86 -24.08 7.23
CA ASP A 329 17.03 -24.64 6.17
C ASP A 329 17.83 -24.78 4.87
N ALA A 330 18.22 -26.02 4.55
CA ALA A 330 19.06 -26.34 3.40
C ALA A 330 18.41 -26.01 2.04
N ALA A 331 17.09 -25.81 1.96
CA ALA A 331 16.43 -25.38 0.73
C ALA A 331 16.61 -23.87 0.51
N LEU A 332 16.53 -23.08 1.59
CA LEU A 332 16.65 -21.63 1.56
C LEU A 332 18.10 -21.15 1.49
N GLU A 333 18.99 -21.81 2.23
CA GLU A 333 20.44 -21.50 2.25
C GLU A 333 21.08 -21.59 0.85
N ARG A 334 20.51 -22.43 -0.03
CA ARG A 334 20.94 -22.59 -1.44
C ARG A 334 20.39 -21.51 -2.38
N ARG A 335 19.51 -20.65 -1.91
CA ARG A 335 18.87 -19.56 -2.69
C ARG A 335 19.34 -18.20 -2.24
N PHE A 336 19.70 -18.06 -0.97
CA PHE A 336 20.17 -16.81 -0.41
C PHE A 336 21.70 -16.66 -0.44
N GLN A 337 22.14 -15.41 -0.53
CA GLN A 337 23.52 -14.99 -0.32
C GLN A 337 23.53 -13.83 0.66
N THR A 338 24.32 -13.96 1.72
CA THR A 338 24.42 -12.94 2.77
C THR A 338 25.23 -11.72 2.30
N VAL A 339 24.80 -10.55 2.76
CA VAL A 339 25.50 -9.26 2.67
C VAL A 339 25.45 -8.66 4.07
N VAL A 340 26.60 -8.57 4.73
CA VAL A 340 26.70 -7.97 6.05
C VAL A 340 26.60 -6.46 5.91
N VAL A 341 25.78 -5.83 6.73
CA VAL A 341 25.57 -4.39 6.78
C VAL A 341 25.96 -3.92 8.17
N ASP A 342 27.17 -3.40 8.25
CA ASP A 342 27.69 -2.86 9.50
C ASP A 342 27.15 -1.44 9.74
N GLN A 343 27.14 -1.07 11.02
CA GLN A 343 26.90 0.29 11.45
C GLN A 343 27.97 1.22 10.85
N PRO A 344 27.62 2.39 10.29
CA PRO A 344 28.60 3.35 9.79
C PRO A 344 29.47 3.91 10.93
N SER A 345 30.67 4.36 10.58
CA SER A 345 31.50 5.09 11.54
C SER A 345 30.85 6.43 11.92
N VAL A 346 31.38 7.09 12.96
CA VAL A 346 30.94 8.43 13.33
C VAL A 346 31.16 9.41 12.18
N GLU A 347 32.30 9.31 11.48
CA GLU A 347 32.64 10.15 10.32
C GLU A 347 31.69 9.92 9.14
N ASP A 348 31.38 8.66 8.84
CA ASP A 348 30.42 8.31 7.79
C ASP A 348 29.01 8.78 8.17
N THR A 349 28.64 8.68 9.44
CA THR A 349 27.35 9.20 9.94
C THR A 349 27.26 10.71 9.78
N VAL A 350 28.33 11.45 10.08
CA VAL A 350 28.38 12.90 9.82
C VAL A 350 28.15 13.18 8.33
N SER A 351 28.74 12.39 7.44
CA SER A 351 28.53 12.53 5.99
C SER A 351 27.08 12.23 5.57
N ILE A 352 26.47 11.19 6.16
CA ILE A 352 25.05 10.87 5.97
C ILE A 352 24.17 12.03 6.42
N LEU A 353 24.36 12.54 7.64
CA LEU A 353 23.58 13.66 8.19
C LEU A 353 23.75 14.95 7.36
N ARG A 354 24.95 15.21 6.83
CA ARG A 354 25.19 16.33 5.91
C ARG A 354 24.41 16.18 4.61
N GLY A 355 24.30 14.96 4.07
CA GLY A 355 23.49 14.66 2.88
C GLY A 355 21.98 14.81 3.13
N LEU A 356 21.52 14.54 4.36
CA LEU A 356 20.11 14.69 4.75
C LEU A 356 19.74 16.10 5.22
N LYS A 357 20.74 16.92 5.56
CA LYS A 357 20.58 18.25 6.16
C LYS A 357 19.53 19.11 5.49
N GLU A 358 19.63 19.29 4.16
CA GLU A 358 18.74 20.18 3.42
C GLU A 358 17.27 19.75 3.53
N LYS A 359 17.00 18.44 3.52
CA LYS A 359 15.64 17.92 3.65
C LYS A 359 15.04 18.22 5.03
N TYR A 360 15.82 18.02 6.10
CA TYR A 360 15.37 18.35 7.46
C TYR A 360 15.21 19.87 7.67
N GLU A 361 16.11 20.68 7.12
CA GLU A 361 15.98 22.16 7.15
C GLU A 361 14.68 22.62 6.48
N ILE A 362 14.36 22.07 5.31
CA ILE A 362 13.12 22.38 4.57
C ILE A 362 11.89 21.88 5.33
N HIS A 363 11.92 20.64 5.83
CA HIS A 363 10.78 20.01 6.50
C HIS A 363 10.38 20.77 7.78
N HIS A 364 11.36 21.12 8.61
CA HIS A 364 11.11 21.83 9.87
C HIS A 364 11.13 23.36 9.74
N GLY A 365 11.62 23.89 8.62
CA GLY A 365 11.79 25.33 8.43
C GLY A 365 12.82 25.95 9.38
N VAL A 366 13.88 25.21 9.69
CA VAL A 366 14.98 25.64 10.58
C VAL A 366 16.34 25.50 9.88
N ARG A 367 17.39 26.07 10.48
CA ARG A 367 18.78 25.93 10.01
C ARG A 367 19.57 25.02 10.94
N ILE A 368 20.20 23.99 10.39
CA ILE A 368 21.01 23.02 11.12
C ILE A 368 22.49 23.37 10.94
N LYS A 369 23.14 23.75 12.04
CA LYS A 369 24.59 24.03 12.04
C LYS A 369 25.37 22.73 11.85
N ASP A 370 26.51 22.81 11.15
CA ASP A 370 27.38 21.63 10.97
C ASP A 370 27.91 21.09 12.31
N SER A 371 28.18 21.98 13.26
CA SER A 371 28.54 21.58 14.63
C SER A 371 27.46 20.77 15.34
N ALA A 372 26.18 20.99 15.02
CA ALA A 372 25.08 20.20 15.58
C ALA A 372 25.04 18.79 14.97
N ILE A 373 25.35 18.66 13.67
CA ILE A 373 25.48 17.37 12.99
C ILE A 373 26.60 16.54 13.62
N VAL A 374 27.78 17.14 13.79
CA VAL A 374 28.92 16.46 14.43
C VAL A 374 28.57 16.03 15.85
N ALA A 375 27.99 16.94 16.64
CA ALA A 375 27.56 16.63 18.01
C ALA A 375 26.51 15.51 18.07
N ALA A 376 25.52 15.50 17.17
CA ALA A 376 24.51 14.45 17.12
C ALA A 376 25.14 13.07 16.86
N ALA A 377 26.07 12.97 15.90
CA ALA A 377 26.78 11.72 15.62
C ALA A 377 27.65 11.26 16.79
N GLU A 378 28.46 12.15 17.37
CA GLU A 378 29.38 11.81 18.48
C GLU A 378 28.63 11.46 19.78
N LEU A 379 27.66 12.28 20.17
CA LEU A 379 26.92 12.10 21.43
C LEU A 379 25.99 10.90 21.36
N SER A 380 25.28 10.68 20.25
CA SER A 380 24.45 9.48 20.09
C SER A 380 25.29 8.22 20.10
N ASN A 381 26.47 8.24 19.47
CA ASN A 381 27.38 7.09 19.50
C ASN A 381 27.86 6.78 20.91
N ARG A 382 28.15 7.82 21.71
CA ARG A 382 28.72 7.68 23.05
C ARG A 382 27.69 7.32 24.13
N TYR A 383 26.49 7.89 24.08
CA TYR A 383 25.54 7.83 25.19
C TYR A 383 24.32 6.93 24.93
N ILE A 384 24.01 6.60 23.68
CA ILE A 384 22.89 5.72 23.32
C ILE A 384 23.48 4.39 22.84
N ALA A 385 23.63 3.43 23.74
CA ALA A 385 24.35 2.18 23.47
C ALA A 385 23.46 1.05 22.93
N ASP A 386 22.14 1.15 23.11
CA ASP A 386 21.12 0.17 22.73
C ASP A 386 20.57 0.39 21.31
N ARG A 387 20.96 1.48 20.65
CA ARG A 387 20.62 1.80 19.25
C ARG A 387 21.87 1.99 18.40
N PHE A 388 21.71 1.82 17.10
CA PHE A 388 22.80 1.84 16.13
C PHE A 388 22.75 3.10 15.26
N LEU A 389 23.91 3.56 14.80
CA LEU A 389 24.00 4.58 13.75
C LEU A 389 23.54 3.99 12.40
N PRO A 390 23.07 4.82 11.45
CA PRO A 390 22.86 6.26 11.58
C PRO A 390 21.54 6.64 12.27
N ASP A 391 20.63 5.68 12.49
CA ASP A 391 19.26 5.91 12.99
C ASP A 391 19.20 6.82 14.23
N LYS A 392 19.91 6.48 15.30
CA LYS A 392 19.91 7.29 16.53
C LYS A 392 20.41 8.73 16.35
N ALA A 393 21.30 8.98 15.39
CA ALA A 393 21.83 10.31 15.14
C ALA A 393 20.86 11.15 14.29
N ILE A 394 20.18 10.49 13.34
CA ILE A 394 19.11 11.10 12.53
C ILE A 394 17.95 11.52 13.45
N ASP A 395 17.54 10.62 14.35
CA ASP A 395 16.49 10.87 15.34
C ASP A 395 16.79 12.08 16.22
N LEU A 396 18.02 12.22 16.74
CA LEU A 396 18.41 13.41 17.51
C LEU A 396 18.34 14.71 16.70
N ILE A 397 18.70 14.68 15.41
CA ILE A 397 18.61 15.86 14.54
C ILE A 397 17.14 16.24 14.31
N ASP A 398 16.29 15.24 14.08
CA ASP A 398 14.85 15.42 13.85
C ASP A 398 14.14 15.97 15.10
N GLU A 399 14.41 15.39 16.27
CA GLU A 399 13.87 15.83 17.56
C GLU A 399 14.34 17.25 17.91
N ALA A 400 15.63 17.55 17.74
CA ALA A 400 16.15 18.90 17.98
C ALA A 400 15.55 19.95 17.03
N SER A 401 15.33 19.58 15.77
CA SER A 401 14.77 20.47 14.75
C SER A 401 13.28 20.75 15.00
N SER A 402 12.51 19.71 15.31
CA SER A 402 11.08 19.83 15.63
C SER A 402 10.85 20.65 16.90
N ARG A 403 11.68 20.46 17.93
CA ARG A 403 11.63 21.27 19.16
C ARG A 403 11.88 22.76 18.86
N LEU A 404 12.92 23.08 18.09
CA LEU A 404 13.20 24.46 17.72
C LEU A 404 12.05 25.08 16.91
N ARG A 405 11.43 24.30 16.02
CA ARG A 405 10.26 24.76 15.26
C ARG A 405 9.08 25.11 16.17
N LEU A 406 8.79 24.25 17.16
CA LEU A 406 7.75 24.53 18.16
C LEU A 406 8.06 25.79 18.98
N GLU A 407 9.31 26.00 19.38
CA GLU A 407 9.73 27.21 20.10
C GLU A 407 9.60 28.49 19.24
N ILE A 408 9.77 28.39 17.92
CA ILE A 408 9.55 29.51 16.97
C ILE A 408 8.06 29.82 16.82
N ASP A 409 7.22 28.80 16.71
CA ASP A 409 5.77 28.96 16.51
C ASP A 409 5.02 29.30 17.83
N SER A 410 5.66 29.11 18.99
CA SER A 410 5.10 29.41 20.31
C SER A 410 5.75 30.63 20.96
N SER A 411 5.10 31.20 21.98
CA SER A 411 5.79 32.14 22.85
C SER A 411 6.91 31.38 23.59
N PRO A 412 8.14 31.91 23.66
CA PRO A 412 9.24 31.27 24.38
C PRO A 412 8.80 30.74 25.75
N GLU A 413 9.24 29.56 26.13
CA GLU A 413 8.74 28.89 27.34
C GLU A 413 8.90 29.76 28.60
N GLU A 414 9.97 30.56 28.65
CA GLU A 414 10.19 31.56 29.69
C GLU A 414 9.11 32.64 29.72
N LEU A 415 8.68 33.14 28.55
CA LEU A 415 7.60 34.12 28.41
C LEU A 415 6.23 33.49 28.71
N ASP A 416 5.96 32.26 28.29
CA ASP A 416 4.71 31.58 28.64
C ASP A 416 4.61 31.31 30.15
N ARG A 417 5.71 30.91 30.80
CA ARG A 417 5.78 30.77 32.26
C ARG A 417 5.54 32.10 32.97
N LEU A 418 6.22 33.17 32.56
CA LEU A 418 6.02 34.51 33.12
C LEU A 418 4.58 34.99 32.92
N ASN A 419 3.99 34.78 31.73
CA ASN A 419 2.60 35.17 31.45
C ASN A 419 1.59 34.40 32.31
N ARG A 420 1.82 33.11 32.56
CA ARG A 420 0.99 32.31 33.49
C ARG A 420 1.12 32.82 34.92
N GLU A 421 2.32 33.18 35.35
CA GLU A 421 2.57 33.73 36.67
C GLU A 421 1.93 35.11 36.85
N VAL A 422 2.08 36.00 35.86
CA VAL A 422 1.39 37.30 35.82
C VAL A 422 -0.12 37.10 35.90
N ARG A 423 -0.70 36.22 35.08
CA ARG A 423 -2.15 35.96 35.10
C ARG A 423 -2.62 35.40 36.46
N ARG A 424 -1.83 34.52 37.09
CA ARG A 424 -2.12 34.01 38.44
C ARG A 424 -2.13 35.15 39.46
N LEU A 425 -1.10 35.99 39.45
CA LEU A 425 -0.98 37.14 40.36
C LEU A 425 -2.07 38.19 40.10
N GLU A 426 -2.51 38.38 38.86
CA GLU A 426 -3.62 39.26 38.51
C GLU A 426 -4.95 38.74 39.10
N ILE A 427 -5.22 37.44 39.00
CA ILE A 427 -6.40 36.80 39.61
C ILE A 427 -6.36 36.97 41.13
N GLU A 428 -5.22 36.70 41.76
CA GLU A 428 -5.01 36.85 43.21
C GLU A 428 -5.22 38.30 43.65
N ARG A 429 -4.68 39.27 42.90
CA ARG A 429 -4.88 40.70 43.14
C ARG A 429 -6.35 41.11 43.03
N GLU A 430 -7.08 40.64 42.02
CA GLU A 430 -8.50 40.97 41.85
C GLU A 430 -9.39 40.29 42.90
N ALA A 431 -9.04 39.10 43.38
CA ALA A 431 -9.70 38.45 44.50
C ALA A 431 -9.49 39.25 45.81
N LEU A 432 -8.24 39.61 46.13
CA LEU A 432 -7.91 40.41 47.33
C LEU A 432 -8.52 41.82 47.30
N LYS A 433 -8.66 42.44 46.12
CA LYS A 433 -9.38 43.72 45.98
C LYS A 433 -10.86 43.62 46.37
N ARG A 434 -11.49 42.45 46.15
CA ARG A 434 -12.88 42.19 46.56
C ARG A 434 -12.99 41.86 48.05
N GLU A 435 -11.89 41.52 48.70
CA GLU A 435 -11.80 41.27 50.15
C GLU A 435 -11.49 42.53 50.99
N LEU A 436 -11.56 43.74 50.42
CA LEU A 436 -11.68 44.99 51.19
C LEU A 436 -13.06 45.13 51.87
N ASP A 437 -13.57 44.02 52.41
CA ASP A 437 -14.66 44.01 53.39
C ASP A 437 -14.00 43.98 54.78
N PRO A 438 -14.29 44.92 55.71
CA PRO A 438 -13.62 45.07 57.01
C PRO A 438 -13.79 43.90 58.01
N GLY A 439 -14.22 42.71 57.56
CA GLY A 439 -14.49 41.54 58.39
C GLY A 439 -13.59 40.33 58.13
N SER A 440 -12.68 40.38 57.16
CA SER A 440 -11.92 39.21 56.72
C SER A 440 -10.42 39.35 57.01
N VAL A 441 -10.04 39.45 58.29
CA VAL A 441 -8.63 39.24 58.68
C VAL A 441 -8.58 38.30 59.90
N ILE A 442 -8.05 37.11 59.61
CA ILE A 442 -7.72 35.92 60.43
C ILE A 442 -8.88 34.95 60.68
#